data_AF-A0A523XG82-F1
#
_entry.id   AF-A0A523XG82-F1
#
_cell.length_a   1.000
_cell.length_b   1.000
_cell.length_c   1.000
_cell.angle_alpha   90.00
_cell.angle_beta   90.00
_cell.angle_gamma   90.00
#
_symmetry.space_group_name_H-M   'P 1'
#
loop_
_entity.id
_entity.type
_entity.pdbx_description
1 polymer ?
#
loop_
_entity_poly.entity_id
_entity_poly.type
_entity_poly.pdbx_seq_one_letter_code
_entity_poly.pdbx_strand_id
1 'polypeptide(L)'
;MIKKIKLNGVEVDLSIIALCHKGDFGNYKLTIEKEIKFDLESMSKKLVKDFHIDKLHKLFMIIRKSPISISIARHGKIMIEKVAPDTPEKALEIAEKVLKAITGYEGIVK
;
A
#
# COMPACT_ATOMS: atom_id res chain seq x y z
N MET A 1 -2.17 3.55 -13.57
CA MET A 1 -3.62 3.42 -13.30
C MET A 1 -4.01 4.43 -12.22
N ILE A 2 -5.21 5.00 -12.29
CA ILE A 2 -5.77 5.84 -11.22
C ILE A 2 -7.06 5.16 -10.73
N LYS A 3 -7.25 5.11 -9.42
CA LYS A 3 -8.47 4.66 -8.74
C LYS A 3 -8.91 5.73 -7.75
N LYS A 4 -10.18 5.71 -7.36
CA LYS A 4 -10.69 6.51 -6.25
C LYS A 4 -10.88 5.63 -5.02
N ILE A 5 -10.47 6.14 -3.87
CA ILE A 5 -10.74 5.50 -2.57
C ILE A 5 -11.45 6.51 -1.66
N LYS A 6 -12.21 6.00 -0.69
CA LYS A 6 -12.90 6.82 0.29
C LYS A 6 -12.17 6.74 1.64
N LEU A 7 -11.75 7.91 2.14
CA LEU A 7 -11.04 8.08 3.40
C LEU A 7 -11.73 9.16 4.24
N ASN A 8 -12.25 8.79 5.42
CA ASN A 8 -12.93 9.71 6.35
C ASN A 8 -14.03 10.55 5.66
N GLY A 9 -14.90 9.91 4.89
CA GLY A 9 -15.99 10.54 4.16
C GLY A 9 -15.59 11.21 2.84
N VAL A 10 -14.29 11.32 2.53
CA VAL A 10 -13.78 12.07 1.36
C VAL A 10 -13.24 11.12 0.29
N GLU A 11 -13.63 11.33 -0.96
CA GLU A 11 -13.02 10.66 -2.10
C GLU A 11 -11.64 11.26 -2.40
N VAL A 12 -10.65 10.39 -2.58
CA VAL A 12 -9.28 10.77 -2.94
C VAL A 12 -8.76 9.88 -4.05
N ASP A 13 -7.89 10.44 -4.88
CA ASP A 13 -7.23 9.69 -5.93
C ASP A 13 -6.09 8.84 -5.36
N LEU A 14 -6.02 7.60 -5.84
CA LEU A 14 -4.98 6.63 -5.62
C LEU A 14 -4.33 6.33 -6.97
N SER A 15 -3.10 6.83 -7.15
CA SER A 15 -2.31 6.53 -8.34
C SER A 15 -1.49 5.26 -8.12
N ILE A 16 -1.41 4.40 -9.15
CA ILE A 16 -0.62 3.15 -9.16
C ILE A 16 0.26 3.18 -10.40
N ILE A 17 1.56 3.18 -10.17
CA ILE A 17 2.59 3.37 -11.19
C ILE A 17 3.58 2.22 -11.10
N ALA A 18 3.82 1.54 -12.22
CA ALA A 18 4.91 0.58 -12.31
C ALA A 18 6.25 1.34 -12.32
N LEU A 19 7.18 0.93 -11.45
CA LEU A 19 8.51 1.52 -11.36
C LEU A 19 9.51 0.77 -12.23
N CYS A 20 9.48 -0.56 -12.18
CA CYS A 20 10.32 -1.41 -13.00
C CYS A 20 9.77 -2.84 -13.03
N HIS A 21 10.14 -3.54 -14.10
CA HIS A 21 9.78 -4.92 -14.37
C HIS A 21 11.08 -5.73 -14.42
N LYS A 22 11.17 -6.84 -13.68
CA LYS A 22 12.35 -7.72 -13.65
C LYS A 22 11.91 -9.18 -13.77
N GLY A 23 12.04 -9.75 -14.95
CA GLY A 23 11.52 -11.09 -15.26
C GLY A 23 10.00 -11.11 -15.11
N ASP A 24 9.47 -12.06 -14.35
CA ASP A 24 8.03 -12.22 -14.08
C ASP A 24 7.51 -11.35 -12.91
N PHE A 25 8.35 -10.46 -12.37
CA PHE A 25 8.03 -9.65 -11.20
C PHE A 25 7.99 -8.15 -11.51
N GLY A 26 6.95 -7.50 -11.01
CA GLY A 26 6.80 -6.05 -11.05
C GLY A 26 7.04 -5.37 -9.71
N ASN A 27 7.53 -4.13 -9.77
CA ASN A 27 7.60 -3.23 -8.62
C ASN A 27 6.69 -2.03 -8.88
N TYR A 28 5.84 -1.74 -7.90
CA TYR A 28 4.77 -0.75 -8.04
C TYR A 28 4.84 0.28 -6.93
N LYS A 29 4.54 1.52 -7.28
CA LYS A 29 4.36 2.64 -6.34
C LYS A 29 2.90 3.05 -6.34
N LEU A 30 2.36 3.18 -5.14
CA LEU A 30 1.06 3.77 -4.89
C LEU A 30 1.22 5.11 -4.19
N THR A 31 0.46 6.10 -4.64
CA THR A 31 0.41 7.43 -4.02
C THR A 31 -1.05 7.80 -3.79
N ILE A 32 -1.37 8.19 -2.56
CA ILE A 32 -2.66 8.80 -2.23
C ILE A 32 -2.51 10.32 -2.42
N GLU A 33 -3.22 10.90 -3.39
CA GLU A 33 -3.12 12.31 -3.77
C GLU A 33 -3.93 13.22 -2.82
N LYS A 34 -3.69 13.05 -1.52
CA LYS A 34 -4.18 13.90 -0.43
C LYS A 34 -3.11 13.95 0.65
N GLU A 35 -2.90 15.10 1.26
CA GLU A 35 -2.00 15.18 2.41
C GLU A 35 -2.56 14.31 3.55
N ILE A 36 -1.90 13.18 3.80
CA ILE A 36 -2.25 12.23 4.86
C ILE A 36 -1.00 11.84 5.63
N LYS A 37 -1.14 11.73 6.95
CA LYS A 37 -0.13 11.18 7.84
C LYS A 37 -0.62 9.86 8.39
N PHE A 38 -0.04 8.77 7.92
CA PHE A 38 -0.36 7.43 8.41
C PHE A 38 0.10 7.28 9.87
N ASP A 39 -0.80 6.73 10.68
CA ASP A 39 -0.43 6.19 11.99
C ASP A 39 0.15 4.78 11.78
N LEU A 40 1.47 4.73 11.60
CA LEU A 40 2.20 3.48 11.34
C LEU A 40 2.11 2.51 12.52
N GLU A 41 1.99 3.00 13.75
CA GLU A 41 1.87 2.15 14.94
C GLU A 41 0.52 1.43 14.94
N SER A 42 -0.58 2.19 14.75
CA SER A 42 -1.92 1.60 14.64
C SER A 42 -2.06 0.67 13.43
N MET A 43 -1.46 1.03 12.29
CA MET A 43 -1.44 0.18 11.10
C MET A 43 -0.69 -1.13 11.35
N SER A 44 0.48 -1.08 12.00
CA SER A 44 1.29 -2.27 12.26
C SER A 44 0.51 -3.33 13.06
N LYS A 45 -0.24 -2.91 14.09
CA LYS A 45 -1.10 -3.79 14.91
C LYS A 45 -2.20 -4.49 14.11
N LYS A 46 -2.68 -3.90 13.01
CA LYS A 46 -3.63 -4.55 12.09
C LYS A 46 -2.93 -5.46 11.10
N LEU A 47 -1.79 -5.02 10.56
CA LEU A 47 -1.07 -5.69 9.48
C LEU A 47 -0.32 -6.94 9.91
N VAL A 48 0.04 -7.08 11.19
CA VAL A 48 0.66 -8.31 11.75
C VAL A 48 -0.19 -9.57 11.52
N LYS A 49 -1.50 -9.44 11.26
CA LYS A 49 -2.38 -10.58 10.96
C LYS A 49 -2.07 -11.22 9.60
N ASP A 50 -1.64 -10.41 8.63
CA ASP A 50 -1.48 -10.81 7.24
C ASP A 50 -0.01 -10.83 6.78
N PHE A 51 0.85 -10.09 7.47
CA PHE A 51 2.24 -9.82 7.12
C PHE A 51 3.18 -9.92 8.31
N HIS A 52 4.43 -10.27 8.04
CA HIS A 52 5.52 -10.11 8.99
C HIS A 52 6.03 -8.66 9.00
N ILE A 53 6.14 -8.04 10.17
CA ILE A 53 6.72 -6.69 10.31
C ILE A 53 8.25 -6.82 10.35
N ASP A 54 8.90 -6.43 9.26
CA ASP A 54 10.36 -6.48 9.13
C ASP A 54 11.04 -5.27 9.79
N LYS A 55 10.42 -4.08 9.66
CA LYS A 55 10.92 -2.84 10.29
C LYS A 55 9.79 -1.87 10.58
N LEU A 56 9.79 -1.27 11.77
CA LEU A 56 8.90 -0.17 12.14
C LEU A 56 9.74 1.04 12.57
N HIS A 57 9.64 2.14 11.83
CA HIS A 57 10.33 3.39 12.11
C HIS A 57 9.34 4.56 12.12
N LYS A 58 9.73 5.69 12.72
CA LYS A 58 8.87 6.89 12.85
C LYS A 58 8.38 7.45 11.52
N LEU A 59 9.13 7.21 10.44
CA LEU A 59 8.87 7.75 9.09
C LEU A 59 8.37 6.70 8.09
N PHE A 60 8.60 5.42 8.34
CA PHE A 60 8.22 4.36 7.42
C PHE A 60 8.15 3.01 8.15
N MET A 61 7.45 2.07 7.54
CA MET A 61 7.38 0.68 7.96
C MET A 61 7.64 -0.23 6.77
N ILE A 62 8.30 -1.36 6.99
CA ILE A 62 8.49 -2.42 6.01
C ILE A 62 7.80 -3.67 6.52
N ILE A 63 6.93 -4.24 5.69
CA ILE A 63 6.22 -5.49 5.96
C ILE A 63 6.49 -6.48 4.83
N ARG A 64 6.49 -7.77 5.15
CA ARG A 64 6.83 -8.83 4.19
C ARG A 64 5.81 -9.96 4.23
N LYS A 65 5.56 -10.53 3.06
CA LYS A 65 4.85 -11.79 2.88
C LYS A 65 5.41 -12.45 1.63
N SER A 66 6.29 -13.43 1.81
CA SER A 66 7.06 -14.02 0.70
C SER A 66 6.16 -14.34 -0.51
N PRO A 67 6.53 -13.93 -1.74
CA PRO A 67 7.78 -13.24 -2.11
C PRO A 67 7.76 -11.71 -1.98
N ILE A 68 6.63 -11.12 -1.56
CA ILE A 68 6.36 -9.68 -1.60
C ILE A 68 7.03 -8.93 -0.44
N SER A 69 7.57 -7.76 -0.73
CA SER A 69 8.04 -6.76 0.24
C SER A 69 7.26 -5.46 0.05
N ILE A 70 6.79 -4.84 1.13
CA ILE A 70 6.00 -3.61 1.08
C ILE A 70 6.61 -2.57 1.99
N SER A 71 6.96 -1.41 1.43
CA SER A 71 7.41 -0.23 2.17
C SER A 71 6.29 0.80 2.25
N ILE A 72 5.91 1.21 3.45
CA ILE A 72 4.83 2.16 3.73
C ILE A 72 5.47 3.39 4.36
N ALA A 73 5.47 4.52 3.64
CA ALA A 73 5.95 5.78 4.16
C ALA A 73 4.83 6.52 4.89
N ARG A 74 5.17 7.20 5.98
CA ARG A 74 4.21 7.96 6.82
C ARG A 74 3.40 9.00 6.04
N HIS A 75 3.93 9.51 4.93
CA HIS A 75 3.34 10.59 4.14
C HIS A 75 2.44 10.10 2.98
N GLY A 76 1.94 8.86 3.02
CA GLY A 76 0.94 8.40 2.04
C GLY A 76 1.48 7.62 0.84
N LYS A 77 2.80 7.38 0.75
CA LYS A 77 3.40 6.57 -0.32
C LYS A 77 3.56 5.12 0.12
N ILE A 78 3.24 4.20 -0.77
CA ILE A 78 3.40 2.75 -0.56
C ILE A 78 4.17 2.19 -1.76
N MET A 79 5.22 1.41 -1.52
CA MET A 79 5.92 0.66 -2.56
C MET A 79 5.71 -0.82 -2.33
N ILE A 80 5.39 -1.56 -3.40
CA ILE A 80 5.18 -3.00 -3.40
C ILE A 80 6.19 -3.60 -4.36
N GLU A 81 7.04 -4.48 -3.85
CA GLU A 81 8.08 -5.14 -4.62
C GLU A 81 7.77 -6.62 -4.81
N LYS A 82 8.26 -7.17 -5.93
CA LYS A 82 8.11 -8.59 -6.30
C LYS A 82 6.64 -9.03 -6.48
N VAL A 83 5.84 -8.19 -7.15
CA VAL A 83 4.46 -8.50 -7.52
C VAL A 83 4.45 -9.52 -8.64
N ALA A 84 3.76 -10.65 -8.42
CA ALA A 84 3.53 -11.70 -9.41
C ALA A 84 2.04 -12.13 -9.38
N PRO A 85 1.34 -12.20 -10.54
CA PRO A 85 1.80 -11.74 -11.85
C PRO A 85 2.09 -10.24 -11.88
N ASP A 86 2.99 -9.81 -12.75
CA ASP A 86 3.40 -8.41 -12.92
C ASP A 86 2.29 -7.59 -13.59
N THR A 87 1.26 -7.26 -12.81
CA THR A 87 0.15 -6.42 -13.26
C THR A 87 -0.22 -5.34 -12.22
N PRO A 88 -0.65 -4.16 -12.68
CA PRO A 88 -1.21 -3.13 -11.81
C PRO A 88 -2.40 -3.61 -10.96
N GLU A 89 -3.23 -4.50 -11.51
CA GLU A 89 -4.39 -5.07 -10.83
C GLU A 89 -3.96 -5.94 -9.66
N LYS A 90 -2.90 -6.75 -9.85
CA LYS A 90 -2.36 -7.57 -8.76
C LYS A 90 -1.74 -6.69 -7.68
N ALA A 91 -1.02 -5.64 -8.08
CA ALA A 91 -0.48 -4.66 -7.14
C ALA A 91 -1.59 -3.97 -6.33
N LEU A 92 -2.71 -3.62 -6.96
CA LEU A 92 -3.89 -3.04 -6.29
C LEU A 92 -4.51 -4.02 -5.28
N GLU A 93 -4.67 -5.29 -5.63
CA GLU A 93 -5.20 -6.32 -4.73
C GLU A 93 -4.34 -6.47 -3.47
N ILE A 94 -3.01 -6.46 -3.63
CA ILE A 94 -2.06 -6.49 -2.51
C ILE A 94 -2.16 -5.21 -1.69
N ALA A 95 -2.20 -4.05 -2.36
CA ALA A 95 -2.31 -2.76 -1.71
C ALA A 95 -3.60 -2.63 -0.89
N GLU A 96 -4.72 -3.19 -1.34
CA GLU A 96 -5.99 -3.11 -0.63
C GLU A 96 -5.91 -3.70 0.79
N LYS A 97 -5.11 -4.76 0.99
CA LYS A 97 -4.84 -5.32 2.32
C LYS A 97 -4.14 -4.31 3.23
N VAL A 98 -3.26 -3.50 2.66
CA VAL A 98 -2.57 -2.41 3.36
C VAL A 98 -3.51 -1.23 3.60
N LEU A 99 -4.30 -0.84 2.60
CA LEU A 99 -5.26 0.27 2.70
C LEU A 99 -6.31 0.03 3.78
N LYS A 100 -6.79 -1.22 3.94
CA LYS A 100 -7.71 -1.63 5.02
C LYS A 100 -7.15 -1.40 6.43
N ALA A 101 -5.83 -1.31 6.59
CA ALA A 101 -5.22 -0.98 7.87
C ALA A 101 -5.26 0.52 8.19
N ILE A 102 -5.39 1.39 7.19
CA ILE A 102 -5.46 2.84 7.36
C ILE A 102 -6.73 3.19 8.14
N THR A 103 -6.58 3.97 9.21
CA THR A 103 -7.72 4.49 9.98
C THR A 103 -8.58 5.40 9.09
N GLY A 104 -9.88 5.12 9.05
CA GLY A 104 -10.83 5.88 8.22
C GLY A 104 -10.97 5.38 6.79
N TYR A 105 -10.32 4.27 6.41
CA TYR A 105 -10.53 3.66 5.09
C TYR A 105 -11.92 3.03 4.97
N GLU A 106 -12.67 3.44 3.96
CA GLU A 106 -14.05 3.00 3.71
C GLU A 106 -14.18 2.10 2.47
N GLY A 107 -13.21 2.10 1.57
CA GLY A 107 -13.20 1.24 0.38
C GLY A 107 -12.73 1.92 -0.90
N ILE A 108 -12.68 1.14 -1.97
CA ILE A 108 -12.49 1.62 -3.35
C ILE A 108 -13.85 2.09 -3.87
N VAL A 109 -13.89 3.28 -4.46
CA VAL A 109 -15.09 3.81 -5.13
C VAL A 109 -15.23 3.13 -6.49
N LYS A 110 -16.44 2.60 -6.76
CA LYS A 110 -16.75 1.88 -8.02
C LYS A 110 -16.92 2.84 -9.19
#